data_AF-A0A848NVE7-F1
#
_entry.id   AF-A0A848NVE7-F1
#
_cell.length_a   1.000
_cell.length_b   1.000
_cell.length_c   1.000
_cell.angle_alpha   90.00
_cell.angle_beta   90.00
_cell.angle_gamma   90.00
#
_symmetry.space_group_name_H-M   'P 1'
#
loop_
_entity.id
_entity.type
_entity.pdbx_description
1 polymer ?
#
loop_
_entity_poly.entity_id
_entity_poly.type
_entity_poly.pdbx_seq_one_letter_code
_entity_poly.pdbx_strand_id
1 'polypeptide(L)'
;MSMNLLPNGNVSSQTTPRSMTQMTAMVGSHAEAAGQAKTLSGAATEAALSGGLAMEEVVATMSAITQSAKQIADIIGVNDSVAFQTNILVLNAAREAARAGEPGRGFAVVAA
;
A
#
# COMPACT_ATOMS: atom_id res chain seq x y z
N MET A 1 60.42 -54.67 39.46
CA MET A 1 59.43 -53.58 39.35
C MET A 1 59.71 -52.85 38.04
N SER A 2 59.20 -53.40 36.93
CA SER A 2 59.41 -52.86 35.58
C SER A 2 58.06 -52.36 35.09
N MET A 3 57.89 -51.04 35.12
CA MET A 3 56.68 -50.38 34.65
C MET A 3 56.88 -50.02 33.18
N ASN A 4 56.23 -50.81 32.34
CA ASN A 4 55.82 -50.43 30.99
C ASN A 4 54.85 -49.23 31.12
N LEU A 5 55.02 -48.16 30.34
CA LEU A 5 53.91 -47.50 29.63
C LEU A 5 54.44 -46.47 28.60
N LEU A 6 53.80 -46.55 27.44
CA LEU A 6 54.09 -45.98 26.13
C LEU A 6 53.97 -44.45 26.00
N PRO A 7 54.45 -43.87 24.88
CA PRO A 7 54.66 -42.43 24.69
C PRO A 7 53.39 -41.70 24.23
N ASN A 8 53.16 -40.51 24.80
CA ASN A 8 52.02 -39.62 24.53
C ASN A 8 52.11 -38.83 23.20
N GLY A 9 52.77 -39.37 22.16
CA GLY A 9 53.14 -38.62 20.93
C GLY A 9 52.22 -38.78 19.71
N ASN A 10 51.16 -39.61 19.77
CA ASN A 10 50.38 -40.01 18.57
C ASN A 10 49.01 -39.30 18.41
N VAL A 11 48.50 -38.64 19.44
CA VAL A 11 47.12 -38.09 19.42
C VAL A 11 46.98 -36.72 18.73
N SER A 12 48.07 -35.94 18.59
CA SER A 12 48.05 -34.61 17.95
C SER A 12 48.22 -34.65 16.42
N SER A 13 49.01 -35.61 15.90
CA SER A 13 49.27 -35.71 14.45
C SER A 13 48.14 -36.37 13.67
N GLN A 14 47.35 -37.25 14.29
CA GLN A 14 46.20 -37.89 13.64
C GLN A 14 44.94 -37.01 13.63
N THR A 15 44.83 -36.08 14.57
CA THR A 15 43.68 -35.16 14.66
C THR A 15 43.77 -34.04 13.63
N THR A 16 44.97 -33.55 13.32
CA THR A 16 45.20 -32.42 12.39
C THR A 16 44.67 -32.66 10.97
N PRO A 17 44.94 -33.80 10.28
CA PRO A 17 44.41 -34.05 8.94
C PRO A 17 42.89 -34.18 8.93
N ARG A 18 42.31 -34.81 9.96
CA ARG A 18 40.86 -34.98 10.10
C ARG A 18 40.17 -33.63 10.32
N SER A 19 40.77 -32.76 11.15
CA SER A 19 40.32 -31.39 11.36
C SER A 19 40.43 -30.53 10.09
N MET A 20 41.49 -30.69 9.27
CA MET A 20 41.61 -29.98 8.00
C MET A 20 40.54 -30.42 6.98
N THR A 21 40.28 -31.72 6.84
CA THR A 21 39.20 -32.20 5.96
C THR A 21 37.83 -31.69 6.40
N GLN A 22 37.58 -31.66 7.71
CA GLN A 22 36.34 -31.13 8.28
C GLN A 22 36.21 -29.62 8.05
N MET A 23 37.32 -28.87 8.14
CA MET A 23 37.37 -27.44 7.83
C MET A 23 37.11 -27.16 6.34
N THR A 24 37.72 -27.91 5.43
CA THR A 24 37.47 -27.78 3.99
C THR A 24 36.00 -28.05 3.65
N ALA A 25 35.39 -29.06 4.29
CA ALA A 25 33.96 -29.33 4.13
C ALA A 25 33.08 -28.18 4.65
N MET A 26 33.44 -27.57 5.79
CA MET A 26 32.73 -26.39 6.31
C MET A 26 32.87 -25.17 5.39
N VAL A 27 34.07 -24.92 4.84
CA VAL A 27 34.29 -23.83 3.88
C VAL A 27 33.46 -24.02 2.61
N GLY A 28 33.38 -25.25 2.09
CA GLY A 28 32.52 -25.58 0.94
C GLY A 28 31.04 -25.33 1.23
N SER A 29 30.56 -25.80 2.39
CA SER A 29 29.17 -25.55 2.83
C SER A 29 28.86 -24.06 3.01
N HIS A 30 29.79 -23.27 3.55
CA HIS A 30 29.63 -21.82 3.66
C HIS A 30 29.60 -21.12 2.30
N ALA A 31 30.41 -21.56 1.33
CA ALA A 31 30.38 -21.02 -0.02
C ALA A 31 29.03 -21.32 -0.71
N GLU A 32 28.48 -22.53 -0.55
CA GLU A 32 27.15 -22.87 -1.04
C GLU A 32 26.06 -22.03 -0.37
N ALA A 33 26.10 -21.90 0.96
CA ALA A 33 25.15 -21.08 1.71
C ALA A 33 25.20 -19.60 1.27
N ALA A 34 26.39 -19.05 1.03
CA ALA A 34 26.56 -17.69 0.50
C ALA A 34 25.98 -17.55 -0.92
N GLY A 35 26.16 -18.58 -1.77
CA GLY A 35 25.56 -18.63 -3.11
C GLY A 35 24.03 -18.63 -3.06
N GLN A 36 23.44 -19.46 -2.19
CA GLN A 36 21.99 -19.49 -1.99
C GLN A 36 21.45 -18.17 -1.45
N ALA A 37 22.13 -17.56 -0.47
CA ALA A 37 21.76 -16.26 0.08
C ALA A 37 21.76 -15.16 -0.99
N LYS A 38 22.77 -15.15 -1.88
CA LYS A 38 22.83 -14.22 -3.02
C LYS A 38 21.64 -14.38 -3.96
N THR A 39 21.27 -15.62 -4.29
CA THR A 39 20.11 -15.90 -5.15
C THR A 39 18.81 -15.44 -4.49
N LEU A 40 18.62 -15.75 -3.21
CA LEU A 40 17.42 -15.35 -2.46
C LEU A 40 17.32 -13.83 -2.34
N SER A 41 18.44 -13.14 -2.05
CA SER A 41 18.49 -11.68 -2.01
C SER A 41 18.17 -11.05 -3.37
N GLY A 42 18.60 -11.69 -4.48
CA GLY A 42 18.26 -11.27 -5.83
C GLY A 42 16.75 -11.35 -6.08
N ALA A 43 16.14 -12.49 -5.77
CA ALA A 43 14.70 -12.70 -5.93
C ALA A 43 13.87 -11.74 -5.07
N ALA A 44 14.28 -11.48 -3.83
CA ALA A 44 13.62 -10.50 -2.95
C ALA A 44 13.69 -9.08 -3.53
N THR A 45 14.82 -8.71 -4.14
CA THR A 45 14.99 -7.40 -4.79
C THR A 45 14.07 -7.25 -5.99
N GLU A 46 13.98 -8.28 -6.83
CA GLU A 46 13.10 -8.30 -8.00
C GLU A 46 11.62 -8.21 -7.62
N ALA A 47 11.22 -8.93 -6.57
CA ALA A 47 9.87 -8.85 -6.02
C ALA A 47 9.56 -7.44 -5.47
N ALA A 48 10.52 -6.82 -4.77
CA ALA A 48 10.36 -5.46 -4.26
C ALA A 48 10.23 -4.42 -5.39
N LEU A 49 11.01 -4.53 -6.47
CA LEU A 49 10.90 -3.66 -7.65
C LEU A 49 9.54 -3.82 -8.33
N SER A 50 9.09 -5.05 -8.53
CA SER A 50 7.79 -5.35 -9.14
C SER A 50 6.64 -4.82 -8.27
N GLY A 51 6.73 -5.00 -6.95
CA GLY A 51 5.77 -4.43 -6.00
C GLY A 51 5.76 -2.91 -6.00
N GLY A 52 6.92 -2.28 -6.19
CA GLY A 52 7.04 -0.82 -6.35
C GLY A 52 6.26 -0.30 -7.55
N LEU A 53 6.38 -0.94 -8.71
CA LEU A 53 5.62 -0.58 -9.91
C LEU A 53 4.10 -0.75 -9.72
N ALA A 54 3.68 -1.84 -9.10
CA ALA A 54 2.27 -2.06 -8.79
C ALA A 54 1.72 -0.97 -7.83
N MET A 55 2.52 -0.54 -6.85
CA MET A 55 2.12 0.55 -5.96
C MET A 55 2.05 1.90 -6.66
N GLU A 56 2.89 2.15 -7.66
CA GLU A 56 2.81 3.35 -8.49
C GLU A 56 1.46 3.43 -9.23
N GLU A 57 0.98 2.31 -9.78
CA GLU A 57 -0.33 2.22 -10.41
C GLU A 57 -1.49 2.46 -9.42
N VAL A 58 -1.38 1.91 -8.20
CA VAL A 58 -2.37 2.15 -7.12
C VAL A 58 -2.41 3.63 -6.75
N VAL A 59 -1.25 4.28 -6.59
CA VAL A 59 -1.18 5.71 -6.28
C VAL A 59 -1.79 6.56 -7.39
N ALA A 60 -1.50 6.24 -8.66
CA ALA A 60 -2.11 6.93 -9.80
C ALA A 60 -3.64 6.79 -9.81
N THR A 61 -4.15 5.59 -9.53
CA THR A 61 -5.58 5.31 -9.43
C THR A 61 -6.24 6.10 -8.30
N MET A 62 -5.62 6.13 -7.12
CA MET A 62 -6.12 6.91 -5.97
C MET A 62 -6.13 8.41 -6.24
N SER A 63 -5.13 8.91 -6.99
CA SER A 63 -5.12 10.31 -7.45
C SER A 63 -6.30 10.59 -8.39
N ALA A 64 -6.59 9.70 -9.34
CA ALA A 64 -7.72 9.84 -10.25
C ALA A 64 -9.08 9.79 -9.52
N ILE A 65 -9.22 8.92 -8.51
CA ILE A 65 -10.40 8.87 -7.62
C ILE A 65 -10.57 10.19 -6.89
N THR A 66 -9.49 10.74 -6.31
CA THR A 66 -9.51 12.02 -5.59
C THR A 66 -9.94 13.17 -6.50
N GLN A 67 -9.44 13.20 -7.74
CA GLN A 67 -9.82 14.21 -8.71
C GLN A 67 -11.28 14.09 -9.13
N SER A 68 -11.78 12.87 -9.35
CA SER A 68 -13.19 12.61 -9.64
C SER A 68 -14.10 13.05 -8.49
N ALA A 69 -13.70 12.75 -7.24
CA ALA A 69 -14.43 13.16 -6.05
C ALA A 69 -14.53 14.69 -5.93
N LYS A 70 -13.46 15.42 -6.29
CA LYS A 70 -13.47 16.88 -6.33
C LYS A 70 -14.46 17.42 -7.36
N GLN A 71 -14.50 16.85 -8.56
CA GLN A 71 -15.46 17.25 -9.59
C GLN A 71 -16.91 17.03 -9.13
N ILE A 72 -17.18 15.92 -8.44
CA ILE A 72 -18.50 15.67 -7.84
C ILE A 72 -18.84 16.74 -6.79
N ALA A 73 -17.88 17.11 -5.94
CA ALA A 73 -18.08 18.17 -4.95
C ALA A 73 -18.40 19.52 -5.59
N ASP A 74 -17.72 19.87 -6.70
CA ASP A 74 -17.99 21.09 -7.45
C ASP A 74 -19.43 21.07 -8.04
N ILE A 75 -19.88 19.94 -8.57
CA ILE A 75 -21.26 19.76 -9.08
C ILE A 75 -22.28 19.91 -7.95
N ILE A 76 -22.02 19.32 -6.78
CA ILE A 76 -22.89 19.47 -5.60
C ILE A 76 -22.99 20.94 -5.21
N GLY A 77 -21.89 21.70 -5.24
CA GLY A 77 -21.89 23.14 -4.97
C GLY A 77 -22.76 23.93 -5.97
N VAL A 78 -22.70 23.59 -7.26
CA VAL A 78 -23.58 24.19 -8.28
C VAL A 78 -25.05 23.83 -8.00
N ASN A 79 -25.35 22.58 -7.64
CA ASN A 79 -26.71 22.16 -7.31
C ASN A 79 -27.27 22.91 -6.09
N ASP A 80 -26.44 23.15 -5.07
CA ASP A 80 -26.83 23.93 -3.89
C ASP A 80 -27.17 25.38 -4.26
N SER A 81 -26.37 26.00 -5.14
CA SER A 81 -26.69 27.31 -5.71
C SER A 81 -28.01 27.31 -6.49
N VAL A 82 -28.27 26.28 -7.30
CA VAL A 82 -29.54 26.15 -8.05
C VAL A 82 -30.72 25.96 -7.10
N ALA A 83 -30.56 25.16 -6.05
CA ALA A 83 -31.58 24.97 -5.03
C ALA A 83 -31.90 26.29 -4.31
N PHE A 84 -30.87 27.08 -3.97
CA PHE A 84 -31.07 28.40 -3.38
C PHE A 84 -31.78 29.38 -4.31
N GLN A 85 -31.39 29.43 -5.59
CA GLN A 85 -32.07 30.24 -6.59
C GLN A 85 -33.53 29.83 -6.78
N THR A 86 -33.80 28.51 -6.78
CA THR A 86 -35.15 27.96 -6.85
C THR A 86 -35.97 28.37 -5.64
N ASN A 87 -35.39 28.30 -4.44
CA ASN A 87 -36.05 28.75 -3.21
C ASN A 87 -36.40 30.26 -3.26
N ILE A 88 -35.52 31.10 -3.82
CA ILE A 88 -35.82 32.52 -4.04
C ILE A 88 -36.98 32.70 -5.04
N LEU A 89 -36.98 31.96 -6.15
CA LEU A 89 -38.06 32.02 -7.14
C LEU A 89 -39.41 31.63 -6.53
N VAL A 90 -39.42 30.56 -5.73
CA VAL A 90 -40.59 30.09 -4.99
C VAL A 90 -41.09 31.16 -4.02
N LEU A 91 -40.20 31.75 -3.23
CA LEU A 91 -40.56 32.82 -2.30
C LEU A 91 -41.14 34.04 -3.01
N ASN A 92 -40.55 34.43 -4.15
CA ASN A 92 -41.06 35.53 -4.97
C ASN A 92 -42.44 35.20 -5.58
N ALA A 93 -42.66 33.97 -6.03
CA ALA A 93 -43.95 33.52 -6.53
C ALA A 93 -45.03 33.55 -5.43
N ALA A 94 -44.70 33.08 -4.22
CA ALA A 94 -45.59 33.16 -3.06
C ALA A 94 -45.94 34.61 -2.69
N ARG A 95 -44.97 35.53 -2.75
CA ARG A 95 -45.19 36.97 -2.54
C ARG A 95 -46.14 37.56 -3.57
N GLU A 96 -45.95 37.24 -4.86
CA GLU A 96 -46.80 37.78 -5.93
C GLU A 96 -48.21 37.16 -5.89
N ALA A 97 -48.34 35.88 -5.53
CA ALA A 97 -49.63 35.23 -5.29
C ALA A 97 -50.41 35.92 -4.16
N ALA A 98 -49.74 36.26 -3.05
CA ALA A 98 -50.34 37.02 -1.95
C ALA A 98 -50.77 38.43 -2.38
N ARG A 99 -50.02 39.07 -3.28
CA ARG A 99 -50.34 40.38 -3.84
C ARG A 99 -51.55 40.34 -4.78
N ALA A 100 -51.72 39.25 -5.53
CA ALA A 100 -52.80 39.08 -6.51
C ALA A 100 -54.16 38.71 -5.89
N GLY A 101 -54.22 38.28 -4.62
CA GLY A 101 -55.49 37.93 -3.95
C GLY A 101 -56.13 36.64 -4.49
N GLU A 102 -57.47 36.62 -4.68
CA GLU A 102 -58.20 35.45 -5.22
C GLU A 102 -57.63 34.89 -6.55
N PRO A 103 -57.30 35.71 -7.57
CA PRO A 103 -56.67 35.21 -8.79
C PRO A 103 -55.27 34.60 -8.58
N GLY A 104 -54.58 34.91 -7.47
CA GLY A 104 -53.24 34.38 -7.14
C GLY A 104 -53.23 32.99 -6.52
N ARG A 105 -54.40 32.45 -6.11
CA ARG A 105 -54.49 31.16 -5.39
C ARG A 105 -53.92 29.96 -6.15
N GLY A 106 -54.02 29.95 -7.48
CA GLY A 106 -53.44 28.89 -8.32
C GLY A 106 -51.90 28.89 -8.35
N PHE A 107 -51.27 30.06 -8.21
CA PHE A 107 -49.81 30.20 -8.17
C PHE A 107 -49.22 29.84 -6.80
N ALA A 108 -49.99 30.03 -5.72
CA ALA A 108 -49.58 29.68 -4.37
C ALA A 108 -49.38 28.16 -4.17
N VAL A 109 -50.13 27.32 -4.91
CA VAL A 109 -50.05 25.84 -4.79
C VAL A 109 -48.80 25.26 -5.46
N VAL A 110 -48.23 25.95 -6.45
CA VAL A 110 -47.00 25.52 -7.16
C VAL A 110 -45.73 25.94 -6.39
N ALA A 111 -45.87 26.89 -5.47
CA ALA A 111 -44.79 27.42 -4.64
C ALA A 111 -44.66 26.72 -3.26
N ALA A 112 -45.40 25.64 -3.01
CA ALA A 112 -45.41 24.90 -1.75
C ALA A 112 -44.51 23.65 -1.78
#